data_AF-A0A8X6VSE9-F1
#
_entry.id   AF-A0A8X6VSE9-F1
#
_cell.length_a   1.000
_cell.length_b   1.000
_cell.length_c   1.000
_cell.angle_alpha   90.00
_cell.angle_beta   90.00
_cell.angle_gamma   90.00
#
_symmetry.space_group_name_H-M   'P 1'
#
loop_
_entity.id
_entity.type
_entity.pdbx_description
1 polymer ?
#
loop_
_entity_poly.entity_id
_entity_poly.type
_entity_poly.pdbx_seq_one_letter_code
_entity_poly.pdbx_strand_id
1 'polypeptide(L)'
;MRYIGQGLSSLETFCSLMCLPNPVSQKAYDRINAKIADINEALANASMKKAAAEEKIIDGTVNSVVVSGDGTWKTRGHTSLIGVCALIGADCGKVLDMESCPLIAKDVTPIKGQSLDKNIVLLAKHQIFCRKNHSGSAGGMEVCGMQKIFSDQNKNMD
;
A
#
# COMPACT_ATOMS: atom_id res chain seq x y z
N MET A 1 16.53 11.22 2.83
CA MET A 1 15.33 11.58 2.05
C MET A 1 14.16 10.60 2.14
N ARG A 2 14.36 9.30 2.39
CA ARG A 2 13.24 8.34 2.53
C ARG A 2 12.30 8.66 3.70
N TYR A 3 12.84 8.93 4.89
CA TYR A 3 12.05 9.26 6.10
C TYR A 3 11.12 10.47 5.93
N ILE A 4 11.45 11.38 5.02
CA ILE A 4 10.63 12.57 4.72
C ILE A 4 9.81 12.41 3.43
N GLY A 5 9.75 11.20 2.85
CA GLY A 5 8.94 10.90 1.66
C GLY A 5 9.46 11.48 0.34
N GLN A 6 10.69 12.00 0.30
CA GLN A 6 11.21 12.76 -0.86
C GLN A 6 11.95 11.91 -1.92
N GLY A 7 12.25 10.65 -1.63
CA GLY A 7 12.81 9.70 -2.61
C GLY A 7 14.28 9.93 -3.01
N LEU A 8 14.71 9.26 -4.08
CA LEU A 8 16.10 9.30 -4.58
C LEU A 8 16.41 10.61 -5.32
N SER A 9 15.51 11.10 -6.18
CA SER A 9 15.75 12.32 -6.97
C SER A 9 16.02 13.55 -6.11
N SER A 10 15.32 13.66 -4.97
CA SER A 10 15.57 14.73 -4.00
C SER A 10 16.90 14.55 -3.27
N LEU A 11 17.35 13.29 -3.08
CA LEU A 11 18.67 13.01 -2.51
C LEU A 11 19.79 13.37 -3.49
N GLU A 12 19.61 13.06 -4.78
CA GLU A 12 20.53 13.47 -5.84
C GLU A 12 20.63 14.99 -5.93
N THR A 13 19.48 15.68 -5.91
CA THR A 13 19.42 17.15 -5.91
C THR A 13 20.14 17.72 -4.70
N PHE A 14 19.90 17.18 -3.50
CA PHE A 14 20.58 17.60 -2.28
C PHE A 14 22.09 17.39 -2.36
N CYS A 15 22.54 16.21 -2.79
CA CYS A 15 23.96 15.91 -2.95
C CYS A 15 24.62 16.88 -3.95
N SER A 16 23.96 17.14 -5.08
CA SER A 16 24.45 18.09 -6.09
C SER A 16 24.54 19.52 -5.55
N LEU A 17 23.58 19.98 -4.75
CA LEU A 17 23.59 21.32 -4.14
C LEU A 17 24.69 21.47 -3.09
N MET A 18 25.03 20.37 -2.40
CA MET A 18 26.03 20.34 -1.34
C MET A 18 27.44 19.96 -1.85
N CYS A 19 27.64 19.88 -3.17
CA CYS A 19 28.88 19.41 -3.79
C CYS A 19 29.35 18.03 -3.26
N LEU A 20 28.40 17.16 -2.91
CA LEU A 20 28.65 15.78 -2.48
C LEU A 20 28.65 14.83 -3.67
N PRO A 21 29.34 13.67 -3.58
CA PRO A 21 29.21 12.64 -4.59
C PRO A 21 27.76 12.19 -4.73
N ASN A 22 27.41 11.69 -5.92
CA ASN A 22 26.09 11.13 -6.17
C ASN A 22 25.78 10.04 -5.14
N PRO A 23 24.52 9.95 -4.69
CA PRO A 23 24.10 8.89 -3.78
C PRO A 23 24.15 7.52 -4.47
N VAL A 24 23.60 6.51 -3.80
CA VAL A 24 23.46 5.16 -4.38
C VAL A 24 22.77 5.18 -5.74
N SER A 25 23.17 4.27 -6.63
CA SER A 25 22.51 4.11 -7.93
C SER A 25 21.03 3.77 -7.79
N GLN A 26 20.22 4.11 -8.80
CA GLN A 26 18.80 3.75 -8.86
C GLN A 26 18.57 2.25 -8.59
N LYS A 27 19.36 1.36 -9.22
CA LYS A 27 19.27 -0.10 -9.02
C LYS A 27 19.51 -0.51 -7.56
N ALA A 28 20.48 0.11 -6.90
CA ALA A 28 20.78 -0.17 -5.49
C ALA A 28 19.65 0.37 -4.59
N TYR A 29 19.16 1.57 -4.87
CA TYR A 29 18.04 2.18 -4.15
C TYR A 29 16.78 1.31 -4.21
N ASP A 30 16.41 0.84 -5.40
CA ASP A 30 15.24 -0.01 -5.61
C ASP A 30 15.37 -1.36 -4.91
N ARG A 31 16.55 -1.98 -4.97
CA ARG A 31 16.84 -3.23 -4.24
C ARG A 31 16.68 -3.06 -2.73
N ILE A 32 17.15 -1.94 -2.18
CA ILE A 32 17.01 -1.64 -0.76
C ILE A 32 15.53 -1.44 -0.40
N ASN A 33 14.77 -0.72 -1.22
CA ASN A 33 13.34 -0.52 -0.98
C ASN A 33 12.55 -1.82 -1.03
N ALA A 34 12.86 -2.71 -1.99
CA ALA A 34 12.22 -4.02 -2.09
C ALA A 34 12.43 -4.84 -0.81
N LYS A 35 13.68 -4.98 -0.35
CA LYS A 35 13.98 -5.69 0.89
C LYS A 35 13.28 -5.12 2.12
N ILE A 36 13.20 -3.79 2.20
CA ILE A 36 12.50 -3.13 3.32
C ILE A 36 10.99 -3.38 3.23
N ALA A 37 10.42 -3.36 2.03
CA ALA A 37 9.00 -3.66 1.84
C ALA A 37 8.69 -5.09 2.31
N ASP A 38 9.49 -6.08 1.90
CA ASP A 38 9.31 -7.49 2.30
C ASP A 38 9.36 -7.66 3.83
N ILE A 39 10.33 -7.02 4.49
CA ILE A 39 10.48 -7.08 5.95
C ILE A 39 9.29 -6.39 6.64
N ASN A 40 8.89 -5.22 6.15
CA ASN A 40 7.77 -4.47 6.72
C ASN A 40 6.45 -5.22 6.56
N GLU A 41 6.23 -5.90 5.44
CA GLU A 41 5.04 -6.74 5.22
C GLU A 41 4.98 -7.89 6.22
N ALA A 42 6.10 -8.60 6.41
CA ALA A 42 6.18 -9.67 7.41
C ALA A 42 5.93 -9.17 8.85
N LEU A 43 6.52 -8.02 9.20
CA LEU A 43 6.32 -7.38 10.51
C LEU A 43 4.89 -6.89 10.71
N ALA A 44 4.29 -6.27 9.70
CA ALA A 44 2.90 -5.81 9.74
C ALA A 44 1.95 -7.00 9.97
N ASN A 45 2.13 -8.08 9.22
CA ASN A 45 1.32 -9.30 9.38
C ASN A 45 1.47 -9.92 10.77
N ALA A 46 2.68 -9.97 11.32
CA ALA A 46 2.90 -10.46 12.69
C ALA A 46 2.25 -9.54 13.74
N SER A 47 2.36 -8.22 13.55
CA SER A 47 1.77 -7.22 14.45
C SER A 47 0.24 -7.28 14.44
N MET A 48 -0.38 -7.36 13.26
CA MET A 48 -1.85 -7.43 13.10
C MET A 48 -2.41 -8.72 13.71
N LYS A 49 -1.75 -9.87 13.50
CA LYS A 49 -2.13 -11.13 14.16
C LYS A 49 -2.09 -11.05 15.68
N LYS A 50 -1.05 -10.39 16.23
CA LYS A 50 -0.94 -10.18 17.67
C LYS A 50 -2.05 -9.25 18.18
N ALA A 51 -2.34 -8.17 17.46
CA ALA A 51 -3.42 -7.25 17.80
C ALA A 51 -4.79 -7.95 17.80
N ALA A 52 -5.07 -8.80 16.82
CA ALA A 52 -6.32 -9.59 16.76
C ALA A 52 -6.45 -10.57 17.94
N ALA A 53 -5.34 -11.21 18.35
CA ALA A 53 -5.33 -12.07 19.52
C ALA A 53 -5.57 -11.29 20.82
N GLU A 54 -4.98 -10.11 20.96
CA GLU A 54 -5.19 -9.23 22.12
C GLU A 54 -6.64 -8.72 22.20
N GLU A 55 -7.23 -8.30 21.08
CA GLU A 55 -8.63 -7.85 21.02
C GLU A 55 -9.58 -8.95 21.51
N LYS A 56 -9.38 -10.19 21.05
CA LYS A 56 -10.19 -11.34 21.47
C LYS A 56 -10.09 -11.64 22.97
N ILE A 57 -8.93 -11.38 23.58
CA ILE A 57 -8.73 -11.57 25.03
C ILE A 57 -9.45 -10.47 25.82
N ILE A 58 -9.42 -9.22 25.32
CA ILE A 58 -10.00 -8.07 26.02
C ILE A 58 -11.53 -8.09 25.97
N ASP A 59 -12.12 -8.33 24.80
CA ASP A 59 -13.58 -8.35 24.62
C ASP A 59 -14.23 -9.50 25.43
N GLY A 60 -13.47 -10.57 25.71
CA GLY A 60 -13.95 -11.73 26.49
C GLY A 60 -15.03 -12.55 25.79
N THR A 61 -15.49 -12.11 24.61
CA THR A 61 -16.47 -12.82 23.79
C THR A 61 -15.76 -13.77 22.82
N VAL A 62 -16.25 -15.01 22.74
CA VAL A 62 -15.57 -16.08 21.98
C VAL A 62 -15.70 -15.89 20.47
N ASN A 63 -16.77 -15.21 20.01
CA ASN A 63 -17.25 -15.23 18.63
C ASN A 63 -17.57 -13.87 17.99
N SER A 64 -17.45 -12.76 18.70
CA SER A 64 -17.67 -11.42 18.14
C SER A 64 -16.50 -10.52 18.50
N VAL A 65 -16.12 -9.66 17.56
CA VAL A 65 -15.14 -8.60 17.80
C VAL A 65 -15.77 -7.32 17.26
N VAL A 66 -15.75 -6.26 18.06
CA VAL A 66 -16.18 -4.93 17.62
C VAL A 66 -15.00 -4.23 16.98
N VAL A 67 -15.20 -3.69 15.78
CA VAL A 67 -14.14 -3.02 15.01
C VAL A 67 -14.63 -1.68 14.49
N SER A 68 -13.71 -0.74 14.37
CA SER A 68 -13.86 0.50 13.63
C SER A 68 -13.07 0.42 12.32
N GLY A 69 -13.67 0.82 11.21
CA GLY A 69 -12.95 0.98 9.94
C GLY A 69 -12.53 2.43 9.74
N ASP A 70 -11.31 2.66 9.24
CA ASP A 70 -10.85 3.99 8.81
C ASP A 70 -10.03 3.91 7.52
N GLY A 71 -9.98 5.03 6.77
CA GLY A 71 -9.30 5.18 5.50
C GLY A 71 -8.29 6.32 5.51
N THR A 72 -7.14 6.12 4.88
CA THR A 72 -6.13 7.17 4.67
C THR A 72 -5.72 7.26 3.21
N TRP A 73 -5.34 8.46 2.77
CA TRP A 73 -5.01 8.75 1.38
C TRP A 73 -3.64 9.40 1.25
N LYS A 74 -2.94 9.10 0.15
CA LYS A 74 -1.62 9.65 -0.12
C LYS A 74 -1.61 11.18 -0.26
N THR A 75 -2.67 11.75 -0.81
CA THR A 75 -2.81 13.20 -1.02
C THR A 75 -4.04 13.72 -0.28
N ARG A 76 -4.01 14.99 0.10
CA ARG A 76 -5.18 15.63 0.70
C ARG A 76 -6.22 15.91 -0.38
N GLY A 77 -7.49 15.65 -0.06
CA GLY A 77 -8.63 15.90 -0.95
C GLY A 77 -9.08 14.66 -1.75
N HIS A 78 -10.18 14.82 -2.50
CA HIS A 78 -10.86 13.74 -3.22
C HIS A 78 -10.20 13.33 -4.55
N THR A 79 -8.93 13.70 -4.76
CA THR A 79 -8.17 13.42 -6.00
C THR A 79 -7.09 12.35 -5.79
N SER A 80 -7.08 11.72 -4.62
CA SER A 80 -6.11 10.68 -4.30
C SER A 80 -6.28 9.43 -5.13
N LEU A 81 -5.19 9.00 -5.76
CA LEU A 81 -5.13 7.79 -6.58
C LEU A 81 -4.65 6.56 -5.80
N ILE A 82 -4.21 6.76 -4.56
CA ILE A 82 -3.69 5.72 -3.69
C ILE A 82 -4.24 5.99 -2.30
N GLY A 83 -4.84 4.97 -1.71
CA GLY A 83 -5.44 4.99 -0.40
C GLY A 83 -5.29 3.63 0.25
N VAL A 84 -5.51 3.60 1.55
CA VAL A 84 -5.36 2.43 2.39
C VAL A 84 -6.50 2.44 3.38
N CYS A 85 -7.13 1.30 3.60
CA CYS A 85 -8.23 1.12 4.53
C CYS A 85 -7.76 0.17 5.63
N ALA A 86 -8.08 0.46 6.89
CA ALA A 86 -7.65 -0.32 8.04
C ALA A 86 -8.83 -0.63 8.96
N LEU A 87 -8.89 -1.86 9.46
CA LEU A 87 -9.75 -2.25 10.57
C LEU A 87 -8.99 -2.07 11.88
N ILE A 88 -9.63 -1.44 12.85
CA ILE A 88 -9.09 -1.09 14.16
C ILE A 88 -9.96 -1.77 15.21
N GLY A 89 -9.36 -2.48 16.16
CA GLY A 89 -10.08 -3.07 17.30
C GLY A 89 -10.67 -1.97 18.17
N ALA A 90 -11.93 -2.13 18.58
CA ALA A 90 -12.62 -1.15 19.41
C ALA A 90 -11.96 -1.01 20.79
N ASP A 91 -11.46 -2.10 21.36
CA ASP A 91 -10.94 -2.12 22.73
C ASP A 91 -9.41 -1.93 22.76
N CYS A 92 -8.67 -2.61 21.89
CA CYS A 92 -7.21 -2.49 21.83
C CYS A 92 -6.74 -1.21 21.13
N GLY A 93 -7.58 -0.61 20.27
CA GLY A 93 -7.23 0.56 19.46
C GLY A 93 -6.12 0.29 18.43
N LYS A 94 -5.84 -0.97 18.10
CA LYS A 94 -4.78 -1.39 17.18
C LYS A 94 -5.36 -1.85 15.85
N VAL A 95 -4.55 -1.76 14.80
CA VAL A 95 -4.91 -2.25 13.47
C VAL A 95 -4.92 -3.79 13.47
N LEU A 96 -6.07 -4.35 13.12
CA LEU A 96 -6.32 -5.80 13.03
C LEU A 96 -6.14 -6.32 11.61
N ASP A 97 -6.48 -5.51 10.62
CA ASP A 97 -6.34 -5.83 9.19
C ASP A 97 -6.25 -4.55 8.36
N MET A 98 -5.67 -4.64 7.17
CA MET A 98 -5.47 -3.49 6.28
C MET A 98 -5.50 -3.93 4.81
N GLU A 99 -6.18 -3.14 3.98
CA GLU A 99 -6.20 -3.31 2.53
C GLU A 99 -5.76 -2.04 1.80
N SER A 100 -4.83 -2.21 0.87
CA SER A 100 -4.41 -1.12 -0.02
C SER A 100 -5.43 -0.97 -1.14
N CYS A 101 -5.82 0.25 -1.53
CA CYS A 101 -6.83 0.48 -2.58
C CYS A 101 -6.32 1.39 -3.72
N PRO A 102 -5.30 1.02 -4.50
CA PRO A 102 -4.84 1.84 -5.64
C PRO A 102 -5.85 1.96 -6.80
N LEU A 103 -6.08 3.20 -7.26
CA LEU A 103 -6.75 3.55 -8.52
C LEU A 103 -5.80 3.52 -9.73
N ILE A 104 -4.50 3.57 -9.49
CA ILE A 104 -3.45 3.51 -10.51
C ILE A 104 -2.46 2.40 -10.19
N ALA A 105 -1.98 1.72 -11.23
CA ALA A 105 -0.79 0.89 -11.14
C ALA A 105 0.37 1.66 -11.79
N LYS A 106 1.48 1.81 -11.05
CA LYS A 106 2.67 2.53 -11.55
C LYS A 106 3.37 1.83 -12.72
N ASP A 107 3.06 0.56 -12.94
CA ASP A 107 3.75 -0.30 -13.89
C ASP A 107 3.38 0.00 -15.36
N VAL A 108 2.42 0.91 -15.62
CA VAL A 108 2.07 1.41 -16.96
C VAL A 108 2.33 2.89 -17.05
N THR A 109 3.59 3.23 -17.27
CA THR A 109 3.88 4.52 -17.89
C THR A 109 4.40 4.22 -19.30
N PRO A 110 3.70 4.67 -20.36
CA PRO A 110 4.22 4.53 -21.71
C PRO A 110 5.58 5.23 -21.79
N ILE A 111 6.59 4.51 -22.26
CA ILE A 111 7.95 5.03 -22.31
C ILE A 111 7.99 6.03 -23.48
N LYS A 112 8.12 7.33 -23.15
CA LYS A 112 8.26 8.38 -24.16
C LYS A 112 9.41 8.03 -25.11
N GLY A 113 9.12 7.93 -26.41
CA GLY A 113 10.09 7.61 -27.46
C GLY A 113 10.20 6.13 -27.87
N GLN A 114 9.38 5.22 -27.33
CA GLN A 114 9.31 3.83 -27.83
C GLN A 114 8.24 3.62 -28.91
N SER A 115 8.47 2.61 -29.77
CA SER A 115 7.55 2.21 -30.83
C SER A 115 6.20 1.74 -30.29
N LEU A 116 5.15 1.91 -31.09
CA LEU A 116 3.77 1.54 -30.76
C LEU A 116 3.66 0.06 -30.33
N ASP A 117 4.37 -0.83 -31.04
CA ASP A 117 4.38 -2.28 -30.75
C ASP A 117 4.90 -2.61 -29.34
N LYS A 118 5.94 -1.90 -28.88
CA LYS A 118 6.50 -2.11 -27.53
C LYS A 118 5.51 -1.67 -26.44
N ASN A 119 4.78 -0.58 -26.69
CA ASN A 119 3.74 -0.13 -25.77
C ASN A 119 2.54 -1.09 -25.73
N ILE A 120 2.17 -1.70 -26.86
CA ILE A 120 1.10 -2.72 -26.91
C ILE A 120 1.48 -3.96 -26.08
N VAL A 121 2.71 -4.46 -26.24
CA VAL A 121 3.21 -5.59 -25.44
C VAL A 121 3.30 -5.24 -23.95
N LEU A 122 3.69 -4.01 -23.61
CA LEU A 122 3.71 -3.51 -22.23
C LEU A 122 2.30 -3.49 -21.62
N LEU A 123 1.29 -3.01 -22.37
CA LEU A 123 -0.11 -2.99 -21.97
C LEU A 123 -0.67 -4.40 -21.75
N ALA A 124 -0.39 -5.33 -22.66
CA ALA A 124 -0.82 -6.73 -22.53
C ALA A 124 -0.21 -7.39 -21.28
N LYS A 125 1.09 -7.18 -21.03
CA LYS A 125 1.75 -7.66 -19.80
C LYS A 125 1.17 -7.00 -18.55
N HIS A 126 0.87 -5.71 -18.62
CA HIS A 126 0.30 -5.00 -17.49
C HIS A 126 -1.05 -5.57 -17.07
N GLN A 127 -1.93 -5.88 -18.03
CA GLN A 127 -3.26 -6.42 -17.71
C GLN A 127 -3.18 -7.67 -16.83
N ILE A 128 -2.13 -8.48 -17.02
CA ILE A 128 -1.87 -9.70 -16.23
C ILE A 128 -1.40 -9.37 -14.81
N PHE A 129 -0.58 -8.33 -14.64
CA PHE A 129 0.03 -7.96 -13.34
C PHE A 129 -0.54 -6.67 -12.75
N CYS A 130 -1.75 -6.28 -13.17
CA CYS A 130 -2.33 -5.00 -12.81
C CYS A 130 -2.65 -4.99 -11.31
N ARG A 131 -1.96 -4.13 -10.57
CA ARG A 131 -2.21 -3.94 -9.13
C ARG A 131 -3.35 -2.97 -8.84
N LYS A 132 -4.01 -2.41 -9.87
CA LYS A 132 -5.19 -1.55 -9.68
C LYS A 132 -6.32 -2.41 -9.15
N ASN A 133 -6.89 -2.01 -8.03
CA ASN A 133 -7.95 -2.79 -7.38
C ASN A 133 -9.18 -1.96 -7.03
N HIS A 134 -9.24 -0.68 -7.41
CA HIS A 134 -10.40 0.18 -7.28
C HIS A 134 -10.73 0.89 -8.60
N SER A 135 -12.02 1.04 -8.87
CA SER A 135 -12.56 1.86 -9.96
C SER A 135 -13.65 2.77 -9.42
N GLY A 136 -13.52 4.08 -9.58
CA GLY A 136 -14.52 5.06 -9.15
C GLY A 136 -13.89 6.29 -8.52
N SER A 137 -14.66 6.97 -7.68
CA SER A 137 -14.20 8.17 -6.95
C SER A 137 -13.24 7.80 -5.82
N ALA A 138 -12.44 8.77 -5.37
CA ALA A 138 -11.54 8.58 -4.22
C ALA A 138 -12.31 8.28 -2.92
N GLY A 139 -13.51 8.85 -2.75
CA GLY A 139 -14.37 8.56 -1.60
C GLY A 139 -14.91 7.12 -1.60
N GLY A 140 -15.08 6.51 -2.77
CA GLY A 140 -15.49 5.09 -2.87
C GLY A 140 -14.39 4.09 -2.52
N MET A 141 -13.14 4.53 -2.35
CA MET A 141 -12.02 3.63 -2.01
C MET A 141 -12.18 3.02 -0.63
N GLU A 142 -12.75 3.77 0.32
CA GLU A 142 -12.95 3.33 1.70
C GLU A 142 -13.94 2.15 1.75
N VAL A 143 -15.09 2.31 1.11
CA VAL A 143 -16.11 1.26 1.01
C VAL A 143 -15.56 0.02 0.31
N CYS A 144 -14.82 0.22 -0.80
CA CYS A 144 -14.21 -0.89 -1.54
C CYS A 144 -13.17 -1.63 -0.69
N GLY A 145 -12.33 -0.91 0.06
CA GLY A 145 -11.34 -1.51 0.95
C GLY A 145 -11.99 -2.30 2.08
N MET A 146 -13.00 -1.73 2.74
CA MET A 146 -13.74 -2.43 3.81
C MET A 146 -14.41 -3.70 3.29
N GLN A 147 -15.07 -3.64 2.12
CA GLN A 147 -15.69 -4.82 1.51
C GLN A 147 -14.67 -5.94 1.26
N LYS A 148 -13.47 -5.61 0.78
CA LYS A 148 -12.42 -6.61 0.55
C LYS A 148 -11.94 -7.24 1.84
N ILE A 149 -11.65 -6.41 2.85
CA ILE A 149 -11.22 -6.91 4.16
C ILE A 149 -12.23 -7.93 4.68
N PHE A 150 -13.53 -7.61 4.72
CA PHE A 150 -14.55 -8.56 5.18
C PHE A 150 -14.77 -9.76 4.24
N SER A 151 -14.57 -9.60 2.93
CA SER A 151 -14.74 -10.69 1.96
C SER A 151 -13.60 -11.70 2.01
N ASP A 152 -12.37 -11.26 2.27
CA ASP A 152 -11.21 -12.14 2.36
C ASP A 152 -11.17 -12.95 3.66
N GLN A 153 -11.79 -12.45 4.74
CA GLN A 153 -12.00 -13.23 5.98
C GLN A 153 -12.89 -14.47 5.74
N ASN A 154 -13.89 -14.37 4.86
CA ASN A 154 -14.79 -15.50 4.56
C ASN A 154 -14.11 -16.64 3.78
N LYS A 155 -12.96 -16.40 3.13
CA LYS A 155 -12.22 -17.45 2.40
C LYS A 155 -11.34 -18.33 3.30
N ASN A 156 -11.06 -17.89 4.53
CA ASN A 156 -10.19 -18.61 5.47
C ASN A 156 -10.98 -19.40 6.54
N MET A 157 -12.30 -19.51 6.39
CA MET A 157 -13.20 -20.20 7.32
C MET A 157 -13.84 -21.49 6.75
N ASP A 158 -13.53 -21.87 5.50
CA ASP A 158 -13.96 -23.13 4.86
C ASP A 158 -12.82 -24.17 4.78
#